data_AF-A0A3A0A5L0-F1
#
_entry.id   AF-A0A3A0A5L0-F1
#
_cell.length_a   1.000
_cell.length_b   1.000
_cell.length_c   1.000
_cell.angle_alpha   90.00
_cell.angle_beta   90.00
_cell.angle_gamma   90.00
#
_symmetry.space_group_name_H-M   'P 1'
#
loop_
_entity.id
_entity.type
_entity.pdbx_description
1 polymer ?
#
loop_
_entity_poly.entity_id
_entity_poly.type
_entity_poly.pdbx_seq_one_letter_code
_entity_poly.pdbx_strand_id
1 'polypeptide(L)'
;AGINLELEGGRLHFRLAQPGDNALILARPLSHPWLGEHELTAVAPFPAMSTPDWLWPQWSTEPLVAPDGQSTPLPAYTALAEANNRLARLLHSNAPPALIEQATATLETRLHAYCVALLDAEAVRQRTPQANEQLDALMARAWVIVNCPPSIAPTAMLAFHPVREASRVIRLHPLTCRLLDADFDGDQAALFLPITDAGQQEAETHLSVASHLTRDPRLLEEVVPSREAMWGLAYLSRGEQGRKEIEEIVGGWIDHSIGFVTRVTLSEALQRTLARQGPAETLARVTQLWRRGFEVAQGSGVSLSAFTGAAWQPPPLPATDDPALLRAYAEQAAEQILACPEEQCDFAPYVLGIKSGANPLGHLRALMHVLGIPRVVQDVYGKPTLVRQGFREGLSLADFQAVIPGARAGLACIAQQWEAAGQPLLSRTAAKSFHVLARARRAEQPGVAFARAAASGEIDPLVDVESRLFVGLPV
;
A
#
# COMPACT_ATOMS: atom_id res chain seq x y z
N ALA A 1 29.80 12.10 -15.74
CA ALA A 1 30.99 12.97 -15.56
C ALA A 1 32.09 12.10 -14.99
N GLY A 2 33.32 12.21 -15.48
CA GLY A 2 34.47 11.45 -14.99
C GLY A 2 34.83 11.80 -13.54
N ILE A 3 33.96 11.44 -12.61
CA ILE A 3 34.11 11.63 -11.17
C ILE A 3 34.19 10.23 -10.59
N ASN A 4 35.37 9.85 -10.12
CA ASN A 4 35.57 8.62 -9.36
C ASN A 4 35.29 8.88 -7.88
N LEU A 5 34.71 7.88 -7.23
CA LEU A 5 34.36 7.89 -5.81
C LEU A 5 35.11 6.74 -5.14
N GLU A 6 35.99 7.06 -4.19
CA GLU A 6 36.79 6.06 -3.48
C GLU A 6 36.50 6.14 -1.97
N LEU A 7 36.14 5.01 -1.37
CA LEU A 7 35.92 4.91 0.07
C LEU A 7 37.19 4.39 0.75
N GLU A 8 37.89 5.24 1.48
CA GLU A 8 39.16 4.91 2.15
C GLU A 8 39.10 5.35 3.62
N GLY A 9 39.37 4.42 4.55
CA GLY A 9 39.39 4.73 5.99
C GLY A 9 38.09 5.32 6.55
N GLY A 10 36.93 4.95 5.99
CA GLY A 10 35.63 5.50 6.37
C GLY A 10 35.35 6.91 5.85
N ARG A 11 36.11 7.38 4.86
CA ARG A 11 35.94 8.68 4.21
C ARG A 11 35.73 8.50 2.71
N LEU A 12 34.87 9.32 2.12
CA LEU A 12 34.57 9.28 0.70
C LEU A 12 35.34 10.37 -0.05
N HIS A 13 36.18 9.96 -0.98
CA HIS A 13 37.03 10.81 -1.80
C HIS A 13 36.43 11.01 -3.19
N PHE A 14 36.45 12.23 -3.69
CA PHE A 14 35.96 12.60 -5.02
C PHE A 14 37.16 12.98 -5.89
N ARG A 15 37.30 12.38 -7.08
CA ARG A 15 38.40 12.68 -8.00
C ARG A 15 37.91 12.84 -9.43
N LEU A 16 38.48 13.80 -10.16
CA LEU A 16 38.30 13.88 -11.60
C LEU A 16 39.18 12.82 -12.26
N ALA A 17 38.58 11.86 -12.93
CA ALA A 17 39.27 10.77 -13.63
C ALA A 17 38.58 10.47 -14.97
N GLN A 18 39.33 9.98 -15.95
CA GLN A 18 38.73 9.26 -17.08
C GLN A 18 37.94 8.07 -16.49
N PRO A 19 36.69 7.81 -16.89
CA PRO A 19 35.92 6.70 -16.33
C PRO A 19 36.67 5.39 -16.57
N GLY A 20 37.16 4.78 -15.48
CA GLY A 20 37.77 3.45 -15.49
C GLY A 20 36.77 2.39 -15.01
N ASP A 21 37.15 1.11 -15.13
CA ASP A 21 36.26 -0.04 -14.94
C ASP A 21 35.71 -0.20 -13.50
N ASN A 22 36.29 0.49 -12.50
CA ASN A 22 35.90 0.45 -11.08
C ASN A 22 35.17 1.72 -10.58
N ALA A 23 34.47 2.44 -11.46
CA ALA A 23 33.66 3.58 -11.02
C ALA A 23 32.39 3.13 -10.29
N LEU A 24 32.09 3.72 -9.14
CA LEU A 24 30.75 3.67 -8.53
C LEU A 24 29.78 4.40 -9.47
N ILE A 25 29.06 3.64 -10.28
CA ILE A 25 27.98 4.16 -11.11
C ILE A 25 26.85 4.54 -10.15
N LEU A 26 26.67 5.84 -9.90
CA LEU A 26 25.43 6.34 -9.30
C LEU A 26 24.28 5.72 -10.07
N ALA A 27 23.42 4.96 -9.38
CA ALA A 27 22.33 4.23 -9.98
C ALA A 27 21.54 5.19 -10.88
N ARG A 28 21.67 5.01 -12.20
CA ARG A 28 20.59 5.44 -13.09
C ARG A 28 19.37 4.61 -12.70
N PRO A 29 18.15 5.16 -12.76
CA PRO A 29 16.97 4.31 -12.86
C PRO A 29 17.28 3.30 -13.97
N LEU A 30 17.43 2.03 -13.61
CA LEU A 30 17.57 0.99 -14.61
C LEU A 30 16.19 0.91 -15.25
N SER A 31 16.08 1.40 -16.48
CA SER A 31 14.98 0.99 -17.34
C SER A 31 14.97 -0.54 -17.32
N HIS A 32 13.86 -1.11 -16.87
CA HIS A 32 13.74 -2.55 -16.77
C HIS A 32 14.09 -3.14 -18.14
N PRO A 33 15.04 -4.09 -18.25
CA PRO A 33 15.48 -4.64 -19.54
C PRO A 33 14.36 -5.31 -20.36
N TRP A 34 13.14 -5.41 -19.83
CA TRP A 34 11.96 -6.04 -20.42
C TRP A 34 10.77 -5.07 -20.58
N LEU A 35 10.89 -3.80 -20.17
CA LEU A 35 9.90 -2.75 -20.47
C LEU A 35 10.53 -1.79 -21.49
N GLY A 36 10.33 -2.09 -22.77
CA GLY A 36 10.55 -1.09 -23.82
C GLY A 36 9.58 0.08 -23.63
N GLU A 37 10.03 1.29 -23.94
CA GLU A 37 9.13 2.43 -24.03
C GLU A 37 8.02 2.12 -25.04
N HIS A 38 6.80 1.99 -24.55
CA HIS A 38 5.62 1.94 -25.40
C HIS A 38 4.89 3.28 -25.27
N GLU A 39 4.99 4.12 -26.31
CA GLU A 39 4.03 5.19 -26.52
C GLU A 39 2.64 4.57 -26.74
N LEU A 40 1.78 4.71 -25.73
CA LEU A 40 0.36 4.36 -25.81
C LEU A 40 -0.34 5.34 -26.75
N THR A 41 -0.44 4.99 -28.04
CA THR A 41 -1.03 5.86 -29.07
C THR A 41 -2.54 5.67 -29.24
N ALA A 42 -3.15 4.61 -28.71
CA ALA A 42 -4.61 4.47 -28.65
C ALA A 42 -5.06 3.40 -27.64
N VAL A 43 -6.17 3.68 -26.94
CA VAL A 43 -6.91 2.73 -26.11
C VAL A 43 -8.10 2.24 -26.93
N ALA A 44 -8.11 0.96 -27.30
CA ALA A 44 -9.28 0.32 -27.90
C ALA A 44 -10.30 -0.07 -26.81
N PRO A 45 -11.62 -0.12 -27.12
CA PRO A 45 -12.63 -0.45 -26.14
C PRO A 45 -12.54 -1.92 -25.70
N PHE A 46 -12.76 -2.14 -24.40
CA PHE A 46 -12.82 -3.46 -23.78
C PHE A 46 -13.96 -4.30 -24.35
N PRO A 47 -13.75 -5.59 -24.66
CA PRO A 47 -14.86 -6.53 -24.79
C PRO A 47 -15.38 -6.91 -23.39
N ALA A 48 -16.69 -6.99 -23.25
CA ALA A 48 -17.35 -7.42 -22.02
C ALA A 48 -16.97 -8.87 -21.70
N MET A 49 -16.44 -9.13 -20.51
CA MET A 49 -16.17 -10.48 -20.00
C MET A 49 -17.01 -10.78 -18.77
N SER A 50 -17.76 -11.89 -18.86
CA SER A 50 -18.37 -12.61 -17.73
C SER A 50 -17.28 -13.24 -16.85
N THR A 51 -17.46 -13.15 -15.54
CA THR A 51 -16.61 -13.74 -14.49
C THR A 51 -16.55 -15.27 -14.55
N PRO A 52 -15.36 -15.91 -14.52
CA PRO A 52 -15.24 -17.34 -14.26
C PRO A 52 -14.54 -17.68 -12.92
N ASP A 53 -14.86 -18.87 -12.40
CA ASP A 53 -14.65 -19.42 -11.04
C ASP A 53 -13.20 -19.67 -10.55
N TRP A 54 -12.18 -19.01 -11.10
CA TRP A 54 -10.76 -19.28 -10.78
C TRP A 54 -10.09 -18.26 -9.85
N LEU A 55 -10.88 -17.50 -9.07
CA LEU A 55 -10.34 -16.34 -8.34
C LEU A 55 -9.42 -16.67 -7.15
N TRP A 56 -9.24 -17.93 -6.73
CA TRP A 56 -8.14 -18.35 -5.83
C TRP A 56 -7.80 -19.84 -6.02
N PRO A 57 -6.52 -20.25 -6.08
CA PRO A 57 -6.15 -21.63 -5.78
C PRO A 57 -6.27 -21.87 -4.28
N GLN A 58 -6.79 -23.04 -3.90
CA GLN A 58 -6.77 -23.53 -2.53
C GLN A 58 -5.31 -23.65 -2.08
N TRP A 59 -4.95 -22.97 -0.98
CA TRP A 59 -3.59 -23.04 -0.42
C TRP A 59 -3.27 -24.47 -0.01
N SER A 60 -2.28 -25.09 -0.67
CA SER A 60 -1.63 -26.30 -0.18
C SER A 60 -0.72 -25.95 0.98
N THR A 61 -0.96 -26.54 2.15
CA THR A 61 -0.09 -26.46 3.33
C THR A 61 1.02 -27.50 3.33
N GLU A 62 1.19 -28.29 2.26
CA GLU A 62 2.29 -29.23 2.17
C GLU A 62 3.57 -28.57 1.65
N PRO A 63 4.74 -28.85 2.25
CA PRO A 63 6.00 -28.47 1.64
C PRO A 63 6.11 -29.16 0.28
N LEU A 64 6.34 -28.38 -0.77
CA LEU A 64 6.62 -28.89 -2.11
C LEU A 64 7.93 -29.69 -2.08
N VAL A 65 7.81 -30.99 -1.83
CA VAL A 65 8.88 -31.95 -2.12
C VAL A 65 8.81 -32.25 -3.61
N ALA A 66 9.95 -32.18 -4.30
CA ALA A 66 10.05 -32.57 -5.70
C ALA A 66 9.52 -34.02 -5.89
N PRO A 67 8.84 -34.35 -7.01
CA PRO A 67 8.16 -35.65 -7.20
C PRO A 67 9.07 -36.89 -7.15
N ASP A 68 10.38 -36.70 -7.08
CA ASP A 68 11.41 -37.70 -7.16
C ASP A 68 12.60 -37.26 -6.32
N GLY A 69 12.86 -37.97 -5.21
CA GLY A 69 13.94 -37.70 -4.25
C GLY A 69 15.37 -37.87 -4.79
N GLN A 70 15.62 -37.64 -6.06
CA GLN A 70 16.93 -37.53 -6.70
C GLN A 70 16.93 -36.37 -7.70
N SER A 71 17.22 -35.17 -7.19
CA SER A 71 17.63 -34.05 -8.04
C SER A 71 19.01 -34.37 -8.60
N THR A 72 19.08 -34.89 -9.83
CA THR A 72 20.33 -34.86 -10.59
C THR A 72 20.62 -33.39 -10.93
N PRO A 73 21.73 -32.80 -10.45
CA PRO A 73 22.03 -31.40 -10.76
C PRO A 73 22.13 -31.21 -12.27
N LEU A 74 21.57 -30.10 -12.78
CA LEU A 74 21.69 -29.70 -14.18
C LEU A 74 23.15 -29.86 -14.63
N PRO A 75 23.45 -30.46 -15.79
CA PRO A 75 24.82 -30.62 -16.27
C PRO A 75 25.60 -29.29 -16.31
N ALA A 76 24.90 -28.19 -16.61
CA ALA A 76 25.44 -26.84 -16.56
C ALA A 76 25.77 -26.36 -15.13
N TYR A 77 24.98 -26.74 -14.13
CA TYR A 77 25.27 -26.46 -12.72
C TYR A 77 26.49 -27.25 -12.24
N THR A 78 26.59 -28.53 -12.60
CA THR A 78 27.74 -29.38 -12.24
C THR A 78 29.03 -28.81 -12.81
N ALA A 79 29.03 -28.40 -14.08
CA ALA A 79 30.17 -27.76 -14.72
C ALA A 79 30.51 -26.38 -14.12
N LEU A 80 29.51 -25.61 -13.67
CA LEU A 80 29.69 -24.35 -12.96
C LEU A 80 30.34 -24.57 -11.58
N ALA A 81 29.84 -25.53 -10.81
CA ALA A 81 30.37 -25.87 -9.49
C ALA A 81 31.82 -26.35 -9.56
N GLU A 82 32.17 -27.17 -10.56
CA GLU A 82 33.54 -27.59 -10.82
C GLU A 82 34.48 -26.42 -11.16
N ALA A 83 34.03 -25.48 -12.01
CA ALA A 83 34.78 -24.28 -12.34
C ALA A 83 35.00 -23.38 -11.11
N ASN A 84 33.98 -23.23 -10.27
CA ASN A 84 34.06 -22.44 -9.04
C ASN A 84 35.04 -23.05 -8.03
N ASN A 85 34.95 -24.36 -7.81
CA ASN A 85 35.86 -25.10 -6.93
C ASN A 85 37.31 -25.11 -7.45
N ARG A 86 37.51 -25.01 -8.77
CA ARG A 86 38.84 -24.87 -9.36
C ARG A 86 39.41 -23.48 -9.12
N LEU A 87 38.63 -22.42 -9.33
CA LEU A 87 39.06 -21.04 -9.06
C LEU A 87 39.39 -20.85 -7.57
N ALA A 88 38.53 -21.35 -6.67
CA ALA A 88 38.77 -21.29 -5.22
C ALA A 88 40.10 -21.95 -4.83
N ARG A 89 40.44 -23.12 -5.41
CA ARG A 89 41.74 -23.79 -5.19
C ARG A 89 42.92 -22.96 -5.67
N LEU A 90 42.82 -22.33 -6.85
CA LEU A 90 43.89 -21.50 -7.43
C LEU A 90 44.13 -20.22 -6.61
N LEU A 91 43.06 -19.60 -6.11
CA LEU A 91 43.14 -18.45 -5.21
C LEU A 91 43.78 -18.83 -3.87
N HIS A 92 43.44 -20.02 -3.33
CA HIS A 92 44.06 -20.51 -2.10
C HIS A 92 45.54 -20.89 -2.24
N SER A 93 45.95 -21.36 -3.43
CA SER A 93 47.33 -21.81 -3.66
C SER A 93 48.28 -20.70 -4.13
N ASN A 94 47.86 -19.43 -4.14
CA ASN A 94 48.62 -18.31 -4.73
C ASN A 94 49.11 -18.63 -6.17
N ALA A 95 48.21 -19.18 -6.99
CA ALA A 95 48.55 -19.50 -8.38
C ALA A 95 48.95 -18.23 -9.17
N PRO A 96 49.78 -18.37 -10.22
CA PRO A 96 50.13 -17.26 -11.11
C PRO A 96 48.88 -16.50 -11.61
N PRO A 97 48.93 -15.15 -11.72
CA PRO A 97 47.80 -14.32 -12.13
C PRO A 97 47.13 -14.78 -13.43
N ALA A 98 47.91 -15.21 -14.42
CA ALA A 98 47.40 -15.70 -15.71
C ALA A 98 46.50 -16.95 -15.56
N LEU A 99 46.78 -17.83 -14.59
CA LEU A 99 45.96 -19.02 -14.33
C LEU A 99 44.67 -18.67 -13.58
N ILE A 100 44.72 -17.65 -12.72
CA ILE A 100 43.53 -17.13 -12.04
C ILE A 100 42.62 -16.47 -13.09
N GLU A 101 43.16 -15.63 -13.96
CA GLU A 101 42.43 -14.94 -15.03
C GLU A 101 41.75 -15.94 -15.99
N GLN A 102 42.46 -16.99 -16.40
CA GLN A 102 41.91 -18.07 -17.22
C GLN A 102 40.79 -18.86 -16.49
N ALA A 103 40.96 -19.12 -15.19
CA ALA A 103 39.95 -19.80 -14.38
C ALA A 103 38.70 -18.94 -14.15
N THR A 104 38.86 -17.62 -13.96
CA THR A 104 37.77 -16.65 -13.86
C THR A 104 36.98 -16.58 -15.16
N ALA A 105 37.64 -16.45 -16.32
CA ALA A 105 36.98 -16.47 -17.63
C ALA A 105 36.22 -17.78 -17.88
N THR A 106 36.77 -18.91 -17.41
CA THR A 106 36.10 -20.21 -17.47
C THR A 106 34.85 -20.23 -16.58
N LEU A 107 34.94 -19.70 -15.36
CA LEU A 107 33.81 -19.59 -14.43
C LEU A 107 32.70 -18.72 -15.01
N GLU A 108 33.03 -17.55 -15.56
CA GLU A 108 32.08 -16.65 -16.22
C GLU A 108 31.37 -17.32 -17.40
N THR A 109 32.11 -18.05 -18.23
CA THR A 109 31.54 -18.82 -19.34
C THR A 109 30.56 -19.89 -18.86
N ARG A 110 30.90 -20.61 -17.78
CA ARG A 110 30.02 -21.63 -17.18
C ARG A 110 28.82 -21.02 -16.48
N LEU A 111 28.99 -19.85 -15.85
CA LEU A 111 27.91 -19.09 -15.23
C LEU A 111 26.92 -18.64 -16.30
N HIS A 112 27.40 -18.08 -17.41
CA HIS A 112 26.57 -17.71 -18.54
C HIS A 112 25.82 -18.92 -19.12
N ALA A 113 26.50 -20.04 -19.34
CA ALA A 113 25.87 -21.27 -19.82
C ALA A 113 24.81 -21.82 -18.84
N TYR A 114 25.05 -21.72 -17.53
CA TYR A 114 24.08 -22.08 -16.50
C TYR A 114 22.87 -21.15 -16.49
N CYS A 115 23.08 -19.83 -16.61
CA CYS A 115 22.00 -18.84 -16.70
C CYS A 115 21.16 -19.03 -17.96
N VAL A 116 21.79 -19.30 -19.12
CA VAL A 116 21.10 -19.64 -20.38
C VAL A 116 20.33 -20.94 -20.26
N ALA A 117 20.89 -21.95 -19.58
CA ALA A 117 20.20 -23.22 -19.34
C ALA A 117 19.04 -23.11 -18.34
N LEU A 118 19.12 -22.14 -17.42
CA LEU A 118 18.05 -21.85 -16.46
C LEU A 118 16.87 -21.15 -17.14
N LEU A 119 17.14 -20.16 -17.99
CA LEU A 119 16.14 -19.31 -18.63
C LEU A 119 16.63 -18.92 -20.03
N ASP A 120 16.11 -19.56 -21.07
CA ASP A 120 16.37 -19.15 -22.45
C ASP A 120 15.80 -17.73 -22.67
N ALA A 121 16.67 -16.77 -23.00
CA ALA A 121 16.28 -15.38 -23.22
C ALA A 121 15.24 -15.22 -24.34
N GLU A 122 15.24 -16.12 -25.32
CA GLU A 122 14.23 -16.14 -26.36
C GLU A 122 12.89 -16.66 -25.84
N ALA A 123 12.89 -17.71 -25.03
CA ALA A 123 11.72 -18.23 -24.34
C ALA A 123 11.06 -17.20 -23.40
N VAL A 124 11.86 -16.35 -22.75
CA VAL A 124 11.38 -15.22 -21.93
C VAL A 124 10.79 -14.12 -22.81
N ARG A 125 11.47 -13.72 -23.89
CA ARG A 125 10.96 -12.71 -24.86
C ARG A 125 9.62 -13.13 -25.46
N GLN A 126 9.49 -14.41 -25.79
CA GLN A 126 8.27 -15.00 -26.34
C GLN A 126 7.21 -15.32 -25.26
N ARG A 127 7.51 -15.11 -23.97
CA ARG A 127 6.63 -15.43 -22.84
C ARG A 127 6.08 -16.84 -22.90
N THR A 128 6.94 -17.79 -23.25
CA THR A 128 6.57 -19.20 -23.38
C THR A 128 5.99 -19.74 -22.06
N PRO A 129 5.14 -20.80 -22.11
CA PRO A 129 4.58 -21.41 -20.90
C PRO A 129 5.65 -21.78 -19.87
N GLN A 130 6.76 -22.38 -20.31
CA GLN A 130 7.89 -22.75 -19.46
C GLN A 130 8.52 -21.54 -18.74
N ALA A 131 8.75 -20.44 -19.47
CA ALA A 131 9.30 -19.23 -18.87
C ALA A 131 8.34 -18.61 -17.83
N ASN A 132 7.03 -18.65 -18.10
CA ASN A 132 6.01 -18.19 -17.15
C ASN A 132 5.96 -19.06 -15.90
N GLU A 133 6.01 -20.39 -16.04
CA GLU A 133 6.04 -21.32 -14.90
C GLU A 133 7.27 -21.09 -14.01
N GLN A 134 8.44 -20.88 -14.61
CA GLN A 134 9.65 -20.56 -13.87
C GLN A 134 9.57 -19.19 -13.18
N LEU A 135 9.00 -18.19 -13.85
CA LEU A 135 8.76 -16.87 -13.26
C LEU A 135 7.77 -16.97 -12.09
N ASP A 136 6.68 -17.72 -12.23
CA ASP A 136 5.68 -17.93 -11.18
C ASP A 136 6.32 -18.61 -9.95
N ALA A 137 7.18 -19.62 -10.16
CA ALA A 137 7.93 -20.27 -9.09
C ALA A 137 9.00 -19.38 -8.43
N LEU A 138 9.50 -18.36 -9.13
CA LEU A 138 10.41 -17.35 -8.57
C LEU A 138 9.62 -16.29 -7.79
N MET A 139 8.50 -15.82 -8.33
CA MET A 139 7.62 -14.85 -7.69
C MET A 139 7.03 -15.40 -6.38
N ALA A 140 6.66 -16.68 -6.34
CA ALA A 140 6.11 -17.32 -5.15
C ALA A 140 7.05 -17.33 -3.93
N ARG A 141 8.37 -17.21 -4.12
CA ARG A 141 9.37 -17.17 -3.04
C ARG A 141 9.99 -15.79 -2.83
N ALA A 142 9.81 -14.87 -3.77
CA ALA A 142 10.41 -13.55 -3.72
C ALA A 142 9.48 -12.56 -3.03
N TRP A 143 10.06 -11.67 -2.23
CA TRP A 143 9.43 -10.49 -1.69
C TRP A 143 9.61 -9.32 -2.65
N VAL A 144 8.54 -8.55 -2.85
CA VAL A 144 8.52 -7.26 -3.55
C VAL A 144 7.95 -6.23 -2.59
N ILE A 145 8.57 -5.06 -2.54
CA ILE A 145 8.13 -3.95 -1.70
C ILE A 145 7.25 -3.02 -2.54
N VAL A 146 6.08 -2.71 -2.02
CA VAL A 146 5.13 -1.74 -2.58
C VAL A 146 5.23 -0.46 -1.77
N ASN A 147 5.31 0.69 -2.44
CA ASN A 147 5.20 2.01 -1.84
C ASN A 147 4.13 2.84 -2.57
N CYS A 148 3.15 3.35 -1.83
CA CYS A 148 2.18 4.31 -2.35
C CYS A 148 2.54 5.69 -1.79
N PRO A 149 2.96 6.66 -2.63
CA PRO A 149 3.19 8.02 -2.17
C PRO A 149 1.87 8.63 -1.68
N PRO A 150 1.89 9.44 -0.61
CA PRO A 150 3.07 9.95 0.08
C PRO A 150 3.52 9.07 1.26
N SER A 151 4.83 8.89 1.43
CA SER A 151 5.39 8.02 2.48
C SER A 151 5.47 8.71 3.85
N ILE A 152 4.32 8.95 4.48
CA ILE A 152 4.19 9.70 5.75
C ILE A 152 4.16 8.82 7.00
N ALA A 153 3.91 7.51 6.84
CA ALA A 153 3.84 6.54 7.93
C ALA A 153 4.93 5.45 7.78
N PRO A 154 5.37 4.83 8.88
CA PRO A 154 6.29 3.68 8.81
C PRO A 154 5.73 2.50 7.98
N THR A 155 4.41 2.43 7.79
CA THR A 155 3.68 1.43 7.00
C THR A 155 3.57 1.77 5.52
N ALA A 156 4.10 2.92 5.08
CA ALA A 156 4.03 3.35 3.68
C ALA A 156 4.74 2.40 2.70
N MET A 157 5.61 1.53 3.22
CA MET A 157 6.25 0.45 2.47
C MET A 157 5.84 -0.89 3.05
N LEU A 158 5.27 -1.75 2.21
CA LEU A 158 4.88 -3.11 2.59
C LEU A 158 5.45 -4.14 1.63
N ALA A 159 5.91 -5.27 2.16
CA ALA A 159 6.42 -6.37 1.37
C ALA A 159 5.34 -7.43 1.13
N PHE A 160 5.30 -7.95 -0.09
CA PHE A 160 4.37 -8.98 -0.56
C PHE A 160 5.09 -10.01 -1.42
N HIS A 161 4.53 -11.22 -1.46
CA HIS A 161 4.80 -12.15 -2.56
C HIS A 161 3.97 -11.73 -3.77
N PRO A 162 4.59 -11.39 -4.91
CA PRO A 162 3.85 -10.96 -6.09
C PRO A 162 3.18 -12.17 -6.76
N VAL A 163 2.00 -11.93 -7.32
CA VAL A 163 1.27 -12.91 -8.14
C VAL A 163 1.15 -12.34 -9.54
N ARG A 164 1.42 -13.16 -10.56
CA ARG A 164 1.34 -12.72 -11.95
C ARG A 164 -0.10 -12.37 -12.31
N GLU A 165 -0.27 -11.18 -12.85
CA GLU A 165 -1.53 -10.63 -13.33
C GLU A 165 -1.38 -10.31 -14.82
N ALA A 166 -2.38 -10.65 -15.64
CA ALA A 166 -2.33 -10.43 -17.07
C ALA A 166 -2.62 -8.97 -17.44
N SER A 167 -3.37 -8.27 -16.59
CA SER A 167 -3.67 -6.85 -16.75
C SER A 167 -2.44 -5.96 -16.52
N ARG A 168 -2.57 -4.67 -16.89
CA ARG A 168 -1.53 -3.64 -16.66
C ARG A 168 -1.73 -2.88 -15.35
N VAL A 169 -2.51 -3.41 -14.42
CA VAL A 169 -2.78 -2.78 -13.12
C VAL A 169 -2.19 -3.62 -11.99
N ILE A 170 -1.72 -2.94 -10.96
CA ILE A 170 -1.29 -3.59 -9.72
C ILE A 170 -2.55 -3.89 -8.91
N ARG A 171 -2.74 -5.15 -8.52
CA ARG A 171 -3.80 -5.54 -7.59
C ARG A 171 -3.25 -5.56 -6.18
N LEU A 172 -3.77 -4.68 -5.33
CA LEU A 172 -3.47 -4.67 -3.90
C LEU A 172 -4.62 -5.29 -3.12
N HIS A 173 -4.28 -5.97 -2.03
CA HIS A 173 -5.29 -6.54 -1.15
C HIS A 173 -6.05 -5.40 -0.43
N PRO A 174 -7.39 -5.36 -0.42
CA PRO A 174 -8.14 -4.22 0.15
C PRO A 174 -7.84 -3.94 1.64
N LEU A 175 -7.41 -4.96 2.39
CA LEU A 175 -7.02 -4.80 3.80
C LEU A 175 -5.71 -4.03 4.00
N THR A 176 -4.87 -3.89 2.98
CA THR A 176 -3.60 -3.13 3.07
C THR A 176 -3.73 -1.69 2.62
N CYS A 177 -4.85 -1.33 1.98
CA CYS A 177 -5.10 0.03 1.47
C CYS A 177 -4.94 1.09 2.56
N ARG A 178 -5.51 0.89 3.76
CA ARG A 178 -5.35 1.85 4.86
C ARG A 178 -3.91 1.98 5.36
N LEU A 179 -3.15 0.88 5.38
CA LEU A 179 -1.75 0.92 5.81
C LEU A 179 -0.86 1.70 4.82
N LEU A 180 -1.18 1.60 3.53
CA LEU A 180 -0.48 2.28 2.44
C LEU A 180 -1.03 3.68 2.14
N ASP A 181 -2.12 4.09 2.82
CA ASP A 181 -2.88 5.30 2.49
C ASP A 181 -3.26 5.38 1.00
N ALA A 182 -3.70 4.24 0.45
CA ALA A 182 -4.03 4.09 -0.96
C ALA A 182 -5.52 3.83 -1.16
N ASP A 183 -6.08 4.40 -2.23
CA ASP A 183 -7.39 4.03 -2.75
C ASP A 183 -7.30 3.58 -4.21
N PHE A 184 -8.44 3.51 -4.90
CA PHE A 184 -8.53 3.01 -6.27
C PHE A 184 -9.12 4.05 -7.24
N ASP A 185 -8.96 5.35 -6.95
CA ASP A 185 -9.45 6.43 -7.80
C ASP A 185 -8.43 6.92 -8.86
N GLY A 186 -7.21 6.38 -8.82
CA GLY A 186 -6.13 6.73 -9.74
C GLY A 186 -4.72 6.61 -9.16
N ASP A 187 -4.59 6.22 -7.89
CA ASP A 187 -3.31 6.06 -7.20
C ASP A 187 -2.30 5.18 -7.95
N GLN A 188 -1.05 5.62 -7.91
CA GLN A 188 0.08 4.91 -8.47
C GLN A 188 0.97 4.35 -7.36
N ALA A 189 1.40 3.10 -7.54
CA ALA A 189 2.31 2.43 -6.62
C ALA A 189 3.67 2.18 -7.28
N ALA A 190 4.75 2.39 -6.53
CA ALA A 190 6.08 1.98 -6.91
C ALA A 190 6.37 0.57 -6.37
N LEU A 191 7.01 -0.25 -7.21
CA LEU A 191 7.44 -1.60 -6.86
C LEU A 191 8.96 -1.66 -6.80
N PHE A 192 9.51 -2.22 -5.73
CA PHE A 192 10.93 -2.46 -5.56
C PHE A 192 11.18 -3.95 -5.36
N LEU A 193 12.12 -4.50 -6.12
CA LEU A 193 12.58 -5.88 -5.97
C LEU A 193 13.92 -5.88 -5.23
N PRO A 194 14.00 -6.34 -3.97
CA PRO A 194 15.26 -6.60 -3.31
C PRO A 194 15.99 -7.73 -4.03
N ILE A 195 17.20 -7.45 -4.53
CA ILE A 195 17.97 -8.42 -5.34
C ILE A 195 18.93 -9.29 -4.52
N THR A 196 19.18 -8.93 -3.26
CA THR A 196 20.10 -9.65 -2.36
C THR A 196 19.33 -10.50 -1.36
N ASP A 197 19.93 -11.60 -0.89
CA ASP A 197 19.34 -12.46 0.15
C ASP A 197 19.05 -11.66 1.43
N ALA A 198 19.97 -10.77 1.82
CA ALA A 198 19.79 -9.89 2.98
C ALA A 198 18.59 -8.94 2.78
N GLY A 199 18.40 -8.38 1.58
CA GLY A 199 17.27 -7.51 1.28
C GLY A 199 15.93 -8.25 1.21
N GLN A 200 15.94 -9.49 0.71
CA GLN A 200 14.77 -10.39 0.75
C GLN A 200 14.38 -10.72 2.20
N GLN A 201 15.37 -11.05 3.03
CA GLN A 201 15.16 -11.31 4.45
C GLN A 201 14.65 -10.06 5.18
N GLU A 202 15.19 -8.88 4.90
CA GLU A 202 14.73 -7.62 5.51
C GLU A 202 13.28 -7.30 5.13
N ALA A 203 12.90 -7.52 3.87
CA ALA A 203 11.54 -7.34 3.40
C ALA A 203 10.56 -8.26 4.17
N GLU A 204 10.92 -9.52 4.37
CA GLU A 204 10.15 -10.46 5.17
C GLU A 204 10.02 -10.02 6.64
N THR A 205 11.16 -9.80 7.31
CA THR A 205 11.22 -9.63 8.76
C THR A 205 10.79 -8.25 9.24
N HIS A 206 10.79 -7.24 8.36
CA HIS A 206 10.45 -5.87 8.74
C HIS A 206 9.23 -5.32 8.00
N LEU A 207 9.06 -5.63 6.72
CA LEU A 207 8.12 -4.92 5.85
C LEU A 207 6.85 -5.73 5.53
N SER A 208 6.78 -7.01 5.88
CA SER A 208 5.52 -7.75 5.75
C SER A 208 4.44 -7.21 6.71
N VAL A 209 3.16 -7.34 6.35
CA VAL A 209 2.04 -6.90 7.21
C VAL A 209 2.09 -7.60 8.58
N ALA A 210 2.45 -8.89 8.61
CA ALA A 210 2.63 -9.64 9.85
C ALA A 210 3.76 -9.06 10.71
N SER A 211 4.88 -8.67 10.11
CA SER A 211 6.01 -8.04 10.79
C SER A 211 5.65 -6.65 11.35
N HIS A 212 4.82 -5.88 10.63
CA HIS A 212 4.25 -4.63 11.14
C HIS A 212 3.34 -4.86 12.35
N LEU A 213 2.41 -5.81 12.27
CA LEU A 213 1.50 -6.16 13.38
C LEU A 213 2.23 -6.71 14.61
N THR A 214 3.35 -7.41 14.41
CA THR A 214 4.18 -7.91 15.51
C THR A 214 4.83 -6.75 16.27
N ARG A 215 5.32 -5.74 15.55
CA ARG A 215 5.97 -4.56 16.13
C ARG A 215 4.98 -3.58 16.75
N ASP A 216 3.83 -3.39 16.11
CA ASP A 216 2.76 -2.54 16.62
C ASP A 216 1.38 -3.22 16.44
N PRO A 217 0.90 -3.96 17.46
CA PRO A 217 -0.40 -4.63 17.43
C PRO A 217 -1.58 -3.68 17.20
N ARG A 218 -1.43 -2.37 17.43
CA ARG A 218 -2.50 -1.38 17.21
C ARG A 218 -2.81 -1.21 15.72
N LEU A 219 -1.86 -1.53 14.83
CA LEU A 219 -2.07 -1.53 13.38
C LEU A 219 -3.15 -2.52 12.92
N LEU A 220 -3.59 -3.44 13.80
CA LEU A 220 -4.72 -4.31 13.54
C LEU A 220 -6.00 -3.53 13.18
N GLU A 221 -6.19 -2.34 13.75
CA GLU A 221 -7.35 -1.48 13.48
C GLU A 221 -7.39 -0.98 12.02
N GLU A 222 -6.25 -0.96 11.33
CA GLU A 222 -6.17 -0.55 9.92
C GLU A 222 -6.52 -1.69 8.97
N VAL A 223 -6.19 -2.92 9.37
CA VAL A 223 -6.41 -4.13 8.55
C VAL A 223 -7.72 -4.84 8.85
N VAL A 224 -8.58 -4.35 9.74
CA VAL A 224 -9.94 -4.91 9.90
C VAL A 224 -10.77 -4.76 8.60
N PRO A 225 -11.83 -5.57 8.39
CA PRO A 225 -12.59 -5.57 7.14
C PRO A 225 -12.96 -4.18 6.59
N SER A 226 -12.95 -4.07 5.24
CA SER A 226 -13.28 -2.85 4.50
C SER A 226 -14.72 -2.40 4.77
N ARG A 227 -15.08 -1.22 4.25
CA ARG A 227 -16.38 -0.60 4.54
C ARG A 227 -17.55 -1.50 4.16
N GLU A 228 -17.49 -2.07 2.97
CA GLU A 228 -18.51 -2.96 2.40
C GLU A 228 -18.60 -4.27 3.18
N ALA A 229 -17.45 -4.87 3.48
CA ALA A 229 -17.40 -6.11 4.24
C ALA A 229 -17.90 -5.92 5.68
N MET A 230 -17.52 -4.83 6.34
CA MET A 230 -18.00 -4.50 7.69
C MET A 230 -19.51 -4.28 7.69
N TRP A 231 -20.07 -3.64 6.67
CA TRP A 231 -21.53 -3.50 6.52
C TRP A 231 -22.21 -4.86 6.42
N GLY A 232 -21.67 -5.77 5.58
CA GLY A 232 -22.21 -7.12 5.43
C GLY A 232 -22.11 -7.96 6.69
N LEU A 233 -21.02 -7.87 7.46
CA LEU A 233 -20.88 -8.54 8.75
C LEU A 233 -21.89 -8.00 9.79
N ALA A 234 -22.11 -6.69 9.81
CA ALA A 234 -23.12 -6.07 10.67
C ALA A 234 -24.54 -6.52 10.27
N TYR A 235 -24.82 -6.62 8.97
CA TYR A 235 -26.09 -7.14 8.47
C TYR A 235 -26.30 -8.61 8.84
N LEU A 236 -25.29 -9.46 8.61
CA LEU A 236 -25.30 -10.90 8.94
C LEU A 236 -25.55 -11.14 10.44
N SER A 237 -24.85 -10.40 11.30
CA SER A 237 -24.90 -10.55 12.76
C SER A 237 -26.19 -10.05 13.42
N ARG A 238 -27.17 -9.57 12.67
CA ARG A 238 -28.52 -9.34 13.19
C ARG A 238 -29.23 -10.65 13.54
N GLY A 239 -28.91 -11.73 12.82
CA GLY A 239 -29.37 -13.07 13.12
C GLY A 239 -28.43 -13.80 14.06
N GLU A 240 -28.98 -14.65 14.94
CA GLU A 240 -28.18 -15.46 15.88
C GLU A 240 -27.17 -16.37 15.16
N GLN A 241 -27.59 -16.98 14.05
CA GLN A 241 -26.71 -17.84 13.25
C GLN A 241 -25.51 -17.05 12.68
N GLY A 242 -25.75 -15.82 12.21
CA GLY A 242 -24.69 -14.96 11.70
C GLY A 242 -23.70 -14.52 12.78
N ARG A 243 -24.17 -14.29 14.01
CA ARG A 243 -23.29 -14.01 15.15
C ARG A 243 -22.36 -15.19 15.45
N LYS A 244 -22.91 -16.41 15.52
CA LYS A 244 -22.14 -17.64 15.75
C LYS A 244 -21.09 -17.85 14.65
N GLU A 245 -21.50 -17.68 13.39
CA GLU A 245 -20.60 -17.79 12.24
C GLU A 245 -19.40 -16.83 12.34
N ILE A 246 -19.65 -15.57 12.70
CA ILE A 246 -18.57 -14.58 12.83
C ILE A 246 -17.66 -14.91 14.02
N GLU A 247 -18.21 -15.36 15.15
CA GLU A 247 -17.42 -15.80 16.31
C GLU A 247 -16.56 -17.04 16.01
N GLU A 248 -17.05 -17.97 15.21
CA GLU A 248 -16.31 -19.13 14.72
C GLU A 248 -15.12 -18.71 13.85
N ILE A 249 -15.34 -17.80 12.89
CA ILE A 249 -14.27 -17.26 12.05
C ILE A 249 -13.23 -16.51 12.89
N VAL A 250 -13.65 -15.71 13.86
CA VAL A 250 -12.75 -14.95 14.75
C VAL A 250 -12.02 -15.86 15.74
N GLY A 251 -12.60 -17.00 16.09
CA GLY A 251 -12.07 -17.93 17.08
C GLY A 251 -12.31 -17.48 18.52
N GLY A 252 -13.40 -16.73 18.77
CA GLY A 252 -13.73 -16.20 20.08
C GLY A 252 -15.00 -15.36 20.12
N TRP A 253 -15.44 -15.06 21.34
CA TRP A 253 -16.65 -14.29 21.63
C TRP A 253 -16.54 -12.83 21.18
N ILE A 254 -17.63 -12.28 20.65
CA ILE A 254 -17.78 -10.86 20.28
C ILE A 254 -18.93 -10.25 21.07
N ASP A 255 -18.81 -8.98 21.46
CA ASP A 255 -19.94 -8.25 22.04
C ASP A 255 -21.00 -7.94 20.98
N HIS A 256 -22.25 -8.30 21.28
CA HIS A 256 -23.44 -8.02 20.46
C HIS A 256 -24.47 -7.19 21.23
N SER A 257 -24.06 -6.48 22.28
CA SER A 257 -24.93 -5.68 23.16
C SER A 257 -25.86 -4.72 22.40
N ILE A 258 -25.39 -4.18 21.27
CA ILE A 258 -26.17 -3.27 20.41
C ILE A 258 -26.95 -3.98 19.29
N GLY A 259 -26.95 -5.31 19.25
CA GLY A 259 -27.73 -6.14 18.34
C GLY A 259 -27.00 -6.62 17.08
N PHE A 260 -25.78 -6.17 16.81
CA PHE A 260 -24.95 -6.61 15.69
C PHE A 260 -23.48 -6.32 15.97
N VAL A 261 -22.58 -6.94 15.20
CA VAL A 261 -21.14 -6.71 15.27
C VAL A 261 -20.81 -5.34 14.69
N THR A 262 -20.01 -4.57 15.43
CA THR A 262 -19.42 -3.31 14.97
C THR A 262 -17.94 -3.47 14.68
N ARG A 263 -17.38 -2.47 13.99
CA ARG A 263 -15.93 -2.33 13.81
C ARG A 263 -15.19 -2.39 15.15
N VAL A 264 -15.70 -1.73 16.19
CA VAL A 264 -15.07 -1.67 17.52
C VAL A 264 -15.04 -3.06 18.17
N THR A 265 -16.22 -3.69 18.30
CA THR A 265 -16.36 -5.02 18.93
C THR A 265 -15.59 -6.10 18.16
N LEU A 266 -15.50 -5.97 16.83
CA LEU A 266 -14.72 -6.86 15.99
C LEU A 266 -13.21 -6.65 16.18
N SER A 267 -12.75 -5.41 16.21
CA SER A 267 -11.35 -5.07 16.50
C SER A 267 -10.91 -5.63 17.85
N GLU A 268 -11.72 -5.46 18.91
CA GLU A 268 -11.42 -6.00 20.25
C GLU A 268 -11.33 -7.54 20.27
N ALA A 269 -12.17 -8.22 19.49
CA ALA A 269 -12.11 -9.67 19.37
C ALA A 269 -10.88 -10.12 18.58
N LEU A 270 -10.55 -9.44 17.48
CA LEU A 270 -9.35 -9.72 16.69
C LEU A 270 -8.06 -9.41 17.48
N GLN A 271 -8.05 -8.40 18.35
CA GLN A 271 -6.92 -8.12 19.25
C GLN A 271 -6.68 -9.28 20.21
N ARG A 272 -7.74 -9.89 20.75
CA ARG A 272 -7.64 -11.11 21.57
C ARG A 272 -7.12 -12.30 20.76
N THR A 273 -7.55 -12.42 19.51
CA THR A 273 -7.03 -13.46 18.58
C THR A 273 -5.55 -13.23 18.27
N LEU A 274 -5.14 -11.99 18.00
CA LEU A 274 -3.73 -11.61 17.78
C LEU A 274 -2.85 -11.98 18.96
N ALA A 275 -3.29 -11.67 20.19
CA ALA A 275 -2.56 -12.03 21.39
C ALA A 275 -2.44 -13.55 21.61
N ARG A 276 -3.41 -14.33 21.14
CA ARG A 276 -3.47 -15.80 21.35
C ARG A 276 -2.79 -16.61 20.26
N GLN A 277 -2.89 -16.18 19.00
CA GLN A 277 -2.53 -16.99 17.82
C GLN A 277 -1.49 -16.31 16.92
N GLY A 278 -1.16 -15.05 17.21
CA GLY A 278 -0.18 -14.28 16.44
C GLY A 278 -0.71 -13.70 15.12
N PRO A 279 0.14 -12.95 14.41
CA PRO A 279 -0.28 -12.14 13.26
C PRO A 279 -0.74 -12.95 12.05
N ALA A 280 -0.05 -14.05 11.72
CA ALA A 280 -0.36 -14.82 10.51
C ALA A 280 -1.78 -15.41 10.55
N GLU A 281 -2.12 -16.07 11.65
CA GLU A 281 -3.45 -16.64 11.87
C GLU A 281 -4.52 -15.55 11.98
N THR A 282 -4.20 -14.42 12.63
CA THR A 282 -5.13 -13.27 12.70
C THR A 282 -5.43 -12.71 11.32
N LEU A 283 -4.42 -12.50 10.47
CA LEU A 283 -4.60 -12.01 9.10
C LEU A 283 -5.42 -12.99 8.24
N ALA A 284 -5.24 -14.29 8.43
CA ALA A 284 -6.06 -15.30 7.76
C ALA A 284 -7.55 -15.18 8.15
N ARG A 285 -7.85 -15.02 9.45
CA ARG A 285 -9.22 -14.81 9.94
C ARG A 285 -9.82 -13.50 9.47
N VAL A 286 -9.06 -12.41 9.49
CA VAL A 286 -9.48 -11.12 8.94
C VAL A 286 -9.81 -11.23 7.44
N THR A 287 -9.02 -12.00 6.69
CA THR A 287 -9.29 -12.25 5.26
C THR A 287 -10.59 -13.05 5.06
N GLN A 288 -10.85 -14.06 5.89
CA GLN A 288 -12.10 -14.82 5.86
C GLN A 288 -13.30 -13.92 6.19
N LEU A 289 -13.20 -13.09 7.24
CA LEU A 289 -14.23 -12.11 7.59
C LEU A 289 -14.48 -11.11 6.47
N TRP A 290 -13.42 -10.63 5.82
CA TRP A 290 -13.53 -9.71 4.70
C TRP A 290 -14.31 -10.33 3.54
N ARG A 291 -13.94 -11.53 3.11
CA ARG A 291 -14.64 -12.27 2.04
C ARG A 291 -16.11 -12.47 2.41
N ARG A 292 -16.35 -12.99 3.62
CA ARG A 292 -17.71 -13.31 4.06
C ARG A 292 -18.59 -12.07 4.17
N GLY A 293 -18.08 -11.00 4.75
CA GLY A 293 -18.77 -9.72 4.81
C GLY A 293 -19.09 -9.18 3.42
N PHE A 294 -18.14 -9.25 2.49
CA PHE A 294 -18.33 -8.80 1.12
C PHE A 294 -19.41 -9.61 0.39
N GLU A 295 -19.38 -10.93 0.49
CA GLU A 295 -20.40 -11.83 -0.07
C GLU A 295 -21.80 -11.52 0.46
N VAL A 296 -21.94 -11.29 1.78
CA VAL A 296 -23.22 -10.95 2.38
C VAL A 296 -23.71 -9.59 1.89
N ALA A 297 -22.84 -8.58 1.85
CA ALA A 297 -23.20 -7.27 1.35
C ALA A 297 -23.64 -7.32 -0.13
N GLN A 298 -22.94 -8.10 -0.96
CA GLN A 298 -23.32 -8.31 -2.35
C GLN A 298 -24.66 -9.06 -2.45
N GLY A 299 -24.81 -10.16 -1.71
CA GLY A 299 -26.00 -11.00 -1.73
C GLY A 299 -27.26 -10.32 -1.17
N SER A 300 -27.11 -9.34 -0.27
CA SER A 300 -28.24 -8.57 0.24
C SER A 300 -28.82 -7.61 -0.80
N GLY A 301 -28.11 -7.37 -1.92
CA GLY A 301 -28.53 -6.40 -2.93
C GLY A 301 -28.63 -4.98 -2.38
N VAL A 302 -27.86 -4.66 -1.34
CA VAL A 302 -27.95 -3.34 -0.69
C VAL A 302 -27.65 -2.25 -1.71
N SER A 303 -28.53 -1.25 -1.75
CA SER A 303 -28.42 -0.13 -2.66
C SER A 303 -29.05 1.11 -2.02
N LEU A 304 -28.83 2.26 -2.65
CA LEU A 304 -29.24 3.56 -2.15
C LEU A 304 -30.06 4.25 -3.24
N SER A 305 -31.27 4.69 -2.88
CA SER A 305 -32.20 5.32 -3.82
C SER A 305 -31.86 6.79 -4.02
N ALA A 306 -32.04 7.32 -5.24
CA ALA A 306 -32.01 8.77 -5.47
C ALA A 306 -33.08 9.52 -4.67
N PHE A 307 -34.13 8.81 -4.24
CA PHE A 307 -35.24 9.34 -3.44
C PHE A 307 -35.12 9.00 -1.96
N THR A 308 -33.94 8.60 -1.49
CA THR A 308 -33.68 8.26 -0.09
C THR A 308 -34.25 9.34 0.85
N GLY A 309 -35.08 8.93 1.80
CA GLY A 309 -35.76 9.81 2.76
C GLY A 309 -37.08 10.38 2.29
N ALA A 310 -37.58 10.02 1.11
CA ALA A 310 -38.79 10.65 0.57
C ALA A 310 -40.06 10.35 1.35
N ALA A 311 -40.15 9.17 1.96
CA ALA A 311 -41.29 8.78 2.79
C ALA A 311 -41.09 9.15 4.28
N TRP A 312 -39.88 9.56 4.67
CA TRP A 312 -39.56 9.89 6.05
C TRP A 312 -40.02 11.30 6.42
N GLN A 313 -40.61 11.45 7.61
CA GLN A 313 -41.09 12.73 8.10
C GLN A 313 -40.10 13.32 9.11
N PRO A 314 -39.44 14.45 8.78
CA PRO A 314 -38.56 15.14 9.72
C PRO A 314 -39.36 15.76 10.88
N PRO A 315 -38.68 16.20 11.96
CA PRO A 315 -39.35 16.94 13.02
C PRO A 315 -39.91 18.27 12.48
N PRO A 316 -40.83 18.94 13.20
CA PRO A 316 -41.35 20.23 12.78
C PRO A 316 -40.24 21.28 12.73
N LEU A 317 -40.15 22.01 11.62
CA LEU A 317 -39.20 23.11 11.49
C LEU A 317 -39.51 24.23 12.51
N PRO A 318 -38.48 24.90 13.05
CA PRO A 318 -38.68 26.08 13.88
C PRO A 318 -39.34 27.20 13.06
N ALA A 319 -40.17 28.01 13.73
CA ALA A 319 -40.91 29.11 13.09
C ALA A 319 -40.01 30.29 12.67
N THR A 320 -38.79 30.36 13.20
CA THR A 320 -37.82 31.43 12.93
C THR A 320 -36.53 30.84 12.36
N ASP A 321 -35.82 31.66 11.58
CA ASP A 321 -34.50 31.30 11.05
C ASP A 321 -33.37 31.55 12.07
N ASP A 322 -33.67 31.42 13.37
CA ASP A 322 -32.65 31.59 14.42
C ASP A 322 -31.59 30.47 14.29
N PRO A 323 -30.31 30.82 14.10
CA PRO A 323 -29.24 29.83 13.95
C PRO A 323 -29.13 28.84 15.11
N ALA A 324 -29.42 29.24 16.36
CA ALA A 324 -29.36 28.37 17.52
C ALA A 324 -30.51 27.34 17.50
N LEU A 325 -31.73 27.78 17.17
CA LEU A 325 -32.88 26.89 17.04
C LEU A 325 -32.72 25.90 15.89
N LEU A 326 -32.13 26.33 14.78
CA LEU A 326 -31.86 25.45 13.63
C LEU A 326 -30.78 24.40 13.94
N ARG A 327 -29.79 24.71 14.78
CA ARG A 327 -28.83 23.72 15.27
C ARG A 327 -29.50 22.69 16.18
N ALA A 328 -30.33 23.14 17.12
CA ALA A 328 -31.10 22.24 17.97
C ALA A 328 -32.05 21.34 17.17
N TYR A 329 -32.70 21.90 16.13
CA TYR A 329 -33.50 21.13 15.18
C TYR A 329 -32.67 20.04 14.48
N ALA A 330 -31.45 20.37 14.03
CA ALA A 330 -30.58 19.41 13.36
C ALA A 330 -30.16 18.27 14.31
N GLU A 331 -29.91 18.55 15.59
CA GLU A 331 -29.65 17.54 16.62
C GLU A 331 -30.87 16.64 16.86
N GLN A 332 -32.07 17.23 16.94
CA GLN A 332 -33.31 16.44 17.07
C GLN A 332 -33.53 15.52 15.85
N ALA A 333 -33.30 16.03 14.64
CA ALA A 333 -33.41 15.25 13.41
C ALA A 333 -32.38 14.11 13.38
N ALA A 334 -31.14 14.36 13.82
CA ALA A 334 -30.11 13.35 13.94
C ALA A 334 -30.54 12.18 14.84
N GLU A 335 -31.09 12.46 16.02
CA GLU A 335 -31.60 11.44 16.93
C GLU A 335 -32.78 10.67 16.33
N GLN A 336 -33.71 11.35 15.65
CA GLN A 336 -34.82 10.68 14.97
C GLN A 336 -34.36 9.77 13.83
N ILE A 337 -33.34 10.17 13.06
CA ILE A 337 -32.74 9.34 12.00
C ILE A 337 -32.11 8.09 12.59
N LEU A 338 -31.33 8.24 13.67
CA LEU A 338 -30.67 7.11 14.32
C LEU A 338 -31.66 6.16 15.02
N ALA A 339 -32.77 6.69 15.53
CA ALA A 339 -33.83 5.91 16.17
C ALA A 339 -34.84 5.31 15.18
N CYS A 340 -34.77 5.65 13.89
CA CYS A 340 -35.77 5.21 12.92
C CYS A 340 -35.77 3.67 12.77
N PRO A 341 -36.94 3.01 12.90
CA PRO A 341 -37.10 1.60 12.57
C PRO A 341 -36.78 1.34 11.09
N GLU A 342 -36.10 0.26 10.80
CA GLU A 342 -35.59 -0.01 9.45
C GLU A 342 -36.70 -0.24 8.42
N GLU A 343 -37.80 -0.84 8.84
CA GLU A 343 -38.97 -1.08 7.99
C GLU A 343 -39.66 0.21 7.56
N GLN A 344 -39.38 1.32 8.25
CA GLN A 344 -40.01 2.62 8.06
C GLN A 344 -39.06 3.63 7.38
N CYS A 345 -37.79 3.27 7.19
CA CYS A 345 -36.76 4.16 6.67
C CYS A 345 -35.98 3.54 5.51
N ASP A 346 -36.17 4.10 4.32
CA ASP A 346 -35.45 3.72 3.10
C ASP A 346 -33.94 4.05 3.15
N PHE A 347 -33.50 4.86 4.11
CA PHE A 347 -32.09 5.08 4.45
C PHE A 347 -31.54 4.13 5.53
N ALA A 348 -32.28 3.11 5.96
CA ALA A 348 -31.80 2.13 6.93
C ALA A 348 -30.43 1.53 6.59
N PRO A 349 -30.08 1.22 5.33
CA PRO A 349 -28.74 0.77 4.98
C PRO A 349 -27.63 1.76 5.35
N TYR A 350 -27.86 3.07 5.17
CA TYR A 350 -26.92 4.10 5.62
C TYR A 350 -26.78 4.12 7.14
N VAL A 351 -27.90 4.02 7.86
CA VAL A 351 -27.90 4.02 9.33
C VAL A 351 -27.16 2.81 9.88
N LEU A 352 -27.33 1.61 9.29
CA LEU A 352 -26.52 0.45 9.65
C LEU A 352 -25.03 0.71 9.42
N GLY A 353 -24.68 1.32 8.28
CA GLY A 353 -23.29 1.67 7.97
C GLY A 353 -22.66 2.63 8.98
N ILE A 354 -23.44 3.59 9.48
CA ILE A 354 -23.04 4.52 10.54
C ILE A 354 -22.87 3.78 11.86
N LYS A 355 -23.90 3.05 12.32
CA LYS A 355 -23.91 2.40 13.64
C LYS A 355 -22.88 1.27 13.75
N SER A 356 -22.61 0.56 12.65
CA SER A 356 -21.61 -0.52 12.62
C SER A 356 -20.17 0.00 12.52
N GLY A 357 -19.95 1.28 12.21
CA GLY A 357 -18.63 1.82 11.90
C GLY A 357 -18.07 1.31 10.56
N ALA A 358 -18.92 0.73 9.69
CA ALA A 358 -18.56 0.38 8.33
C ALA A 358 -18.14 1.61 7.52
N ASN A 359 -18.76 2.77 7.79
CA ASN A 359 -18.35 4.02 7.17
C ASN A 359 -17.88 5.03 8.23
N PRO A 360 -16.64 4.93 8.73
CA PRO A 360 -16.15 5.80 9.81
C PRO A 360 -16.06 7.27 9.38
N LEU A 361 -15.97 7.54 8.08
CA LEU A 361 -15.95 8.88 7.46
C LEU A 361 -17.33 9.31 6.91
N GLY A 362 -18.27 8.36 6.77
CA GLY A 362 -19.65 8.59 6.35
C GLY A 362 -20.47 9.08 7.52
N HIS A 363 -20.29 10.35 7.86
CA HIS A 363 -20.91 10.92 9.02
C HIS A 363 -22.42 11.07 8.81
N LEU A 364 -23.21 10.88 9.86
CA LEU A 364 -24.64 11.19 9.93
C LEU A 364 -25.01 12.53 9.27
N ARG A 365 -24.10 13.52 9.35
CA ARG A 365 -24.20 14.81 8.65
C ARG A 365 -24.38 14.69 7.14
N ALA A 366 -23.68 13.78 6.47
CA ALA A 366 -23.82 13.56 5.03
C ALA A 366 -25.22 13.05 4.69
N LEU A 367 -25.73 12.11 5.48
CA LEU A 367 -27.12 11.64 5.34
C LEU A 367 -28.11 12.77 5.61
N MET A 368 -27.92 13.57 6.67
CA MET A 368 -28.75 14.75 6.96
C MET A 368 -28.78 15.76 5.80
N HIS A 369 -27.66 15.95 5.10
CA HIS A 369 -27.63 16.80 3.89
C HIS A 369 -28.43 16.21 2.74
N VAL A 370 -28.42 14.89 2.56
CA VAL A 370 -29.26 14.21 1.57
C VAL A 370 -30.75 14.34 1.93
N LEU A 371 -31.09 14.16 3.21
CA LEU A 371 -32.45 14.22 3.73
C LEU A 371 -33.03 15.64 3.83
N GLY A 372 -32.28 16.68 3.45
CA GLY A 372 -32.78 18.05 3.45
C GLY A 372 -32.93 18.68 4.83
N ILE A 373 -32.15 18.23 5.82
CA ILE A 373 -32.10 18.90 7.12
C ILE A 373 -31.41 20.26 6.94
N PRO A 374 -32.08 21.39 7.26
CA PRO A 374 -31.49 22.71 7.15
C PRO A 374 -30.24 22.83 8.00
N ARG A 375 -29.29 23.63 7.51
CA ARG A 375 -27.99 23.82 8.16
C ARG A 375 -27.57 25.27 8.12
N VAL A 376 -26.83 25.67 9.15
CA VAL A 376 -26.24 27.00 9.24
C VAL A 376 -24.79 26.90 8.78
N VAL A 377 -24.44 27.66 7.75
CA VAL A 377 -23.07 27.82 7.23
C VAL A 377 -22.57 29.25 7.47
N GLN A 378 -21.31 29.51 7.18
CA GLN A 378 -20.73 30.85 7.23
C GLN A 378 -20.50 31.35 5.80
N ASP A 379 -20.87 32.60 5.54
CA ASP A 379 -20.51 33.27 4.29
C ASP A 379 -19.04 33.74 4.29
N VAL A 380 -18.62 34.42 3.22
CA VAL A 380 -17.26 34.97 3.09
C VAL A 380 -16.87 36.00 4.15
N TYR A 381 -17.84 36.55 4.88
CA TYR A 381 -17.65 37.53 5.96
C TYR A 381 -17.78 36.89 7.35
N GLY A 382 -17.96 35.57 7.42
CA GLY A 382 -18.16 34.84 8.68
C GLY A 382 -19.58 34.97 9.25
N LYS A 383 -20.52 35.54 8.50
CA LYS A 383 -21.91 35.70 8.94
C LYS A 383 -22.68 34.38 8.81
N PRO A 384 -23.46 33.98 9.82
CA PRO A 384 -24.35 32.82 9.72
C PRO A 384 -25.33 32.99 8.57
N THR A 385 -25.34 32.02 7.66
CA THR A 385 -26.26 31.94 6.52
C THR A 385 -26.94 30.58 6.55
N LEU A 386 -28.24 30.57 6.29
CA LEU A 386 -29.03 29.35 6.29
C LEU A 386 -28.98 28.69 4.92
N VAL A 387 -28.82 27.37 4.92
CA VAL A 387 -29.07 26.51 3.78
C VAL A 387 -30.31 25.69 4.07
N ARG A 388 -31.36 25.88 3.27
CA ARG A 388 -32.68 25.29 3.54
C ARG A 388 -32.87 23.91 2.92
N GLN A 389 -32.30 23.71 1.73
CA GLN A 389 -32.53 22.49 0.95
C GLN A 389 -31.40 21.48 1.09
N GLY A 390 -31.75 20.21 0.88
CA GLY A 390 -30.82 19.11 0.79
C GLY A 390 -30.36 18.84 -0.63
N PHE A 391 -29.51 17.83 -0.76
CA PHE A 391 -29.05 17.37 -2.07
C PHE A 391 -30.13 16.62 -2.85
N ARG A 392 -31.11 16.02 -2.16
CA ARG A 392 -32.23 15.32 -2.81
C ARG A 392 -33.17 16.30 -3.53
N GLU A 393 -33.53 17.41 -2.88
CA GLU A 393 -34.40 18.43 -3.47
C GLU A 393 -33.65 19.31 -4.49
N GLY A 394 -32.32 19.32 -4.41
CA GLY A 394 -31.46 20.24 -5.12
C GLY A 394 -31.32 21.55 -4.36
N LEU A 395 -30.14 22.16 -4.44
CA LEU A 395 -29.88 23.45 -3.81
C LEU A 395 -30.38 24.59 -4.69
N SER A 396 -31.10 25.54 -4.09
CA SER A 396 -31.37 26.84 -4.72
C SER A 396 -30.06 27.58 -5.01
N LEU A 397 -30.10 28.57 -5.92
CA LEU A 397 -28.91 29.38 -6.21
C LEU A 397 -28.34 30.06 -4.95
N ALA A 398 -29.22 30.55 -4.06
CA ALA A 398 -28.81 31.17 -2.82
C ALA A 398 -28.17 30.16 -1.85
N ASP A 399 -28.76 28.98 -1.71
CA ASP A 399 -28.21 27.89 -0.90
C ASP A 399 -26.84 27.43 -1.43
N PHE A 400 -26.70 27.31 -2.75
CA PHE A 400 -25.45 26.96 -3.40
C PHE A 400 -24.38 28.04 -3.18
N GLN A 401 -24.72 29.31 -3.34
CA GLN A 401 -23.83 30.43 -3.04
C GLN A 401 -23.40 30.46 -1.57
N ALA A 402 -24.28 30.09 -0.65
CA ALA A 402 -23.99 30.07 0.78
C ALA A 402 -22.96 28.99 1.18
N VAL A 403 -22.91 27.84 0.48
CA VAL A 403 -21.98 26.75 0.82
C VAL A 403 -20.58 26.91 0.20
N ILE A 404 -20.46 27.65 -0.91
CA ILE A 404 -19.20 27.82 -1.64
C ILE A 404 -18.05 28.34 -0.76
N PRO A 405 -18.24 29.37 0.10
CA PRO A 405 -17.16 29.93 0.91
C PRO A 405 -16.54 28.87 1.82
N GLY A 406 -17.36 28.14 2.57
CA GLY A 406 -16.89 27.08 3.46
C GLY A 406 -16.22 25.93 2.72
N ALA A 407 -16.77 25.51 1.56
CA ALA A 407 -16.18 24.46 0.75
C ALA A 407 -14.80 24.85 0.20
N ARG A 408 -14.66 26.07 -0.35
CA ARG A 408 -13.37 26.57 -0.86
C ARG A 408 -12.36 26.81 0.27
N ALA A 409 -12.80 27.36 1.39
CA ALA A 409 -11.95 27.55 2.56
C ALA A 409 -11.45 26.20 3.11
N GLY A 410 -12.30 25.18 3.15
CA GLY A 410 -11.92 23.83 3.55
C GLY A 410 -10.85 23.22 2.63
N LEU A 411 -11.05 23.28 1.31
CA LEU A 411 -10.06 22.81 0.33
C LEU A 411 -8.72 23.57 0.45
N ALA A 412 -8.77 24.89 0.58
CA ALA A 412 -7.56 25.70 0.78
C ALA A 412 -6.86 25.36 2.11
N CYS A 413 -7.63 25.12 3.18
CA CYS A 413 -7.10 24.75 4.48
C CYS A 413 -6.40 23.39 4.44
N ILE A 414 -6.99 22.39 3.77
CA ILE A 414 -6.37 21.07 3.59
C ILE A 414 -5.04 21.21 2.81
N ALA A 415 -5.03 21.98 1.73
CA ALA A 415 -3.80 22.22 0.95
C ALA A 415 -2.70 22.90 1.79
N GLN A 416 -3.06 23.91 2.59
CA GLN A 416 -2.13 24.59 3.50
C GLN A 416 -1.63 23.68 4.61
N GLN A 417 -2.50 22.86 5.20
CA GLN A 417 -2.13 21.89 6.23
C GLN A 417 -1.20 20.83 5.65
N TRP A 418 -1.45 20.37 4.43
CA TRP A 418 -0.59 19.42 3.72
C TRP A 418 0.82 19.97 3.53
N GLU A 419 0.93 21.21 3.03
CA GLU A 419 2.21 21.89 2.87
C GLU A 419 2.92 22.08 4.22
N ALA A 420 2.18 22.53 5.24
CA ALA A 420 2.71 22.73 6.59
C ALA A 420 3.16 21.42 7.25
N ALA A 421 2.46 20.31 7.03
CA ALA A 421 2.83 18.98 7.54
C ALA A 421 4.05 18.40 6.83
N GLY A 422 4.23 18.70 5.54
CA GLY A 422 5.39 18.30 4.74
C GLY A 422 6.69 18.97 5.18
N GLN A 423 6.65 20.23 5.62
CA GLN A 423 7.86 21.01 5.97
C GLN A 423 8.70 20.37 7.10
N PRO A 424 8.13 19.93 8.24
CA PRO A 424 8.86 19.17 9.26
C PRO A 424 9.44 17.85 8.74
N LEU A 425 8.74 17.13 7.88
CA LEU A 425 9.23 15.87 7.29
C LEU A 425 10.44 16.14 6.39
N LEU A 426 10.32 17.10 5.48
CA LEU A 426 11.39 17.54 4.61
C LEU A 426 12.60 18.03 5.41
N SER A 427 12.40 18.79 6.50
CA SER A 427 13.51 19.26 7.35
C SER A 427 14.17 18.15 8.18
N ARG A 428 13.44 17.08 8.51
CA ARG A 428 13.99 15.90 9.20
C ARG A 428 14.87 15.06 8.28
N THR A 429 14.45 14.88 7.03
CA THR A 429 15.17 14.14 5.98
C THR A 429 16.17 15.00 5.20
N ALA A 430 16.14 16.31 5.40
CA ALA A 430 17.11 17.21 4.80
C ALA A 430 18.47 16.95 5.42
N ALA A 431 19.46 16.67 4.58
CA ALA A 431 20.83 16.49 5.03
C ALA A 431 21.25 17.72 5.85
N LYS A 432 21.70 17.51 7.10
CA LYS A 432 22.00 18.61 8.04
C LYS A 432 23.46 19.06 8.00
N SER A 433 24.33 18.26 7.39
CA SER A 433 25.76 18.58 7.27
C SER A 433 26.05 19.41 6.02
N PHE A 434 27.26 19.97 5.94
CA PHE A 434 27.75 20.70 4.74
C PHE A 434 28.77 19.89 3.95
N HIS A 435 28.90 18.59 4.26
CA HIS A 435 29.76 17.69 3.51
C HIS A 435 29.20 17.42 2.11
N VAL A 436 30.03 16.83 1.24
CA VAL A 436 29.77 16.73 -0.19
C VAL A 436 28.44 16.04 -0.49
N LEU A 437 28.13 14.91 0.16
CA LEU A 437 26.89 14.17 -0.03
C LEU A 437 25.67 14.97 0.45
N ALA A 438 25.79 15.68 1.56
CA ALA A 438 24.72 16.51 2.08
C ALA A 438 24.43 17.72 1.19
N ARG A 439 25.47 18.35 0.63
CA ARG A 439 25.30 19.41 -0.38
C ARG A 439 24.70 18.88 -1.67
N ALA A 440 25.12 17.69 -2.12
CA ALA A 440 24.58 17.05 -3.30
C ALA A 440 23.09 16.71 -3.15
N ARG A 441 22.66 16.23 -1.97
CA ARG A 441 21.25 15.93 -1.66
C ARG A 441 20.35 17.15 -1.61
N ARG A 442 20.89 18.34 -1.34
CA ARG A 442 20.14 19.62 -1.36
C ARG A 442 20.16 20.30 -2.74
N ALA A 443 21.00 19.85 -3.66
CA ALA A 443 21.18 20.51 -4.95
C ALA A 443 20.21 19.94 -5.98
N GLU A 444 19.54 20.81 -6.74
CA GLU A 444 18.79 20.41 -7.94
C GLU A 444 19.67 19.71 -8.99
N GLN A 445 20.97 20.02 -8.98
CA GLN A 445 21.98 19.39 -9.83
C GLN A 445 23.11 18.79 -8.98
N PRO A 446 22.92 17.60 -8.39
CA PRO A 446 23.91 16.96 -7.52
C PRO A 446 25.30 16.81 -8.16
N GLY A 447 25.33 16.61 -9.48
CA GLY A 447 26.57 16.52 -10.26
C GLY A 447 27.48 17.75 -10.13
N VAL A 448 26.93 18.94 -9.90
CA VAL A 448 27.74 20.16 -9.69
C VAL A 448 28.47 20.11 -8.36
N ALA A 449 27.80 19.63 -7.29
CA ALA A 449 28.42 19.47 -5.98
C ALA A 449 29.57 18.45 -6.04
N PHE A 450 29.36 17.31 -6.71
CA PHE A 450 30.37 16.30 -6.92
C PHE A 450 31.54 16.80 -7.78
N ALA A 451 31.26 17.52 -8.88
CA ALA A 451 32.32 18.05 -9.74
C ALA A 451 33.19 19.08 -9.02
N ARG A 452 32.58 19.94 -8.18
CA ARG A 452 33.31 20.91 -7.37
C ARG A 452 34.15 20.23 -6.29
N ALA A 453 33.58 19.25 -5.58
CA ALA A 453 34.32 18.47 -4.59
C ALA A 453 35.50 17.72 -5.21
N ALA A 454 35.29 17.11 -6.38
CA ALA A 454 36.35 16.43 -7.13
C ALA A 454 37.45 17.38 -7.62
N ALA A 455 37.09 18.58 -8.05
CA ALA A 455 38.05 19.60 -8.48
C ALA A 455 38.87 20.18 -7.32
N SER A 456 38.28 20.30 -6.13
CA SER A 456 38.96 20.84 -4.94
C SER A 456 39.62 19.78 -4.06
N GLY A 457 39.47 18.49 -4.37
CA GLY A 457 39.94 17.39 -3.53
C GLY A 457 39.22 17.31 -2.19
N GLU A 458 37.97 17.77 -2.12
CA GLU A 458 37.16 17.72 -0.90
C GLU A 458 36.77 16.27 -0.57
N ILE A 459 36.64 15.97 0.72
CA ILE A 459 36.37 14.62 1.23
C ILE A 459 35.08 14.68 2.05
N ASP A 460 34.18 13.70 1.86
CA ASP A 460 33.06 13.51 2.77
C ASP A 460 33.48 12.59 3.92
N PRO A 461 33.44 13.05 5.18
CA PRO A 461 33.87 12.26 6.32
C PRO A 461 32.83 11.22 6.76
N LEU A 462 31.64 11.17 6.14
CA LEU A 462 30.59 10.19 6.45
C LEU A 462 30.22 10.15 7.94
N VAL A 463 30.19 11.32 8.57
CA VAL A 463 29.78 11.48 9.98
C VAL A 463 28.27 11.56 10.15
N ASP A 464 27.56 11.89 9.08
CA ASP A 464 26.12 11.99 9.03
C ASP A 464 25.50 10.61 8.73
N VAL A 465 24.54 10.20 9.55
CA VAL A 465 23.87 8.88 9.48
C VAL A 465 23.31 8.64 8.08
N GLU A 466 22.65 9.64 7.49
CA GLU A 466 22.05 9.50 6.17
C GLU A 466 23.11 9.37 5.07
N SER A 467 24.24 10.08 5.21
CA SER A 467 25.38 9.97 4.29
C SER A 467 26.05 8.60 4.38
N ARG A 468 26.15 8.00 5.59
CA ARG A 468 26.63 6.61 5.78
C ARG A 468 25.69 5.60 5.13
N LEU A 469 24.39 5.71 5.41
CA LEU A 469 23.36 4.86 4.81
C LEU A 469 23.38 4.96 3.28
N PHE A 470 23.53 6.16 2.72
CA PHE A 470 23.60 6.38 1.28
C PHE A 470 24.73 5.61 0.58
N VAL A 471 25.87 5.42 1.27
CA VAL A 471 27.00 4.64 0.75
C VAL A 471 27.05 3.21 1.30
N GLY A 472 25.98 2.74 1.94
CA GLY A 472 25.87 1.37 2.46
C GLY A 472 26.75 1.09 3.67
N LEU A 473 27.17 2.11 4.43
CA LEU A 473 27.90 1.93 5.68
C LEU A 473 26.93 1.74 6.86
N PRO A 474 27.27 0.85 7.82
CA PRO A 474 26.48 0.68 9.04
C PRO A 474 26.50 1.96 9.88
N VAL A 475 25.38 2.22 10.57
CA VAL A 475 25.19 3.38 11.47
C VAL A 475 25.82 3.11 12.82
#